data_AF-A0A8D0BN44-F1
#
_entry.id   AF-A0A8D0BN44-F1
#
_cell.length_a   1.000
_cell.length_b   1.000
_cell.length_c   1.000
_cell.angle_alpha   90.00
_cell.angle_beta   90.00
_cell.angle_gamma   90.00
#
_symmetry.space_group_name_H-M   'P 1'
#
loop_
_entity.id
_entity.type
_entity.pdbx_description
1 polymer ?
#
loop_
_entity_poly.entity_id
_entity_poly.type
_entity_poly.pdbx_seq_one_letter_code
_entity_poly.pdbx_strand_id
1 'polypeptide(L)'
;MEWGGEYSLDSSNLDCLLNILPGEQEFQQILCDIDEKIKKNTLSIEQCLTELQSEINETCSDEMLQDTADCLQWLNNCSFNSIKSLSTPHGELIKFLQTLQSLLKNEQNQEETIIHFLLDLSSQCGVLFPCTPSGSSFEFTSRTSLHGVDDVSAIDAQCVWDEVRLHLRRFLVNQLQNHQEKDSGTLQQQLQFKTQCLQQLLFLYPESEILEKYQKMQNKLVSDLLQKSVLESIGETNFEKMVHGYESSIPALCAMIKEDLYILSGINDPHSILKFISETYLDTVTEEVTLLLETLCELQFKENALLGVKASKTTKKHRGVTHVGAAKEVIVHKKNFSNSGYTQMIQMFTDEHFC
;
A
#
# COMPACT_ATOMS: atom_id res chain seq x y z
N MET A 1 -41.69 1.10 30.84
CA MET A 1 -40.34 1.58 31.19
C MET A 1 -39.88 2.39 29.99
N GLU A 2 -40.07 3.70 30.06
CA GLU A 2 -39.56 4.67 29.09
C GLU A 2 -38.06 4.81 29.34
N TRP A 3 -37.26 4.55 28.31
CA TRP A 3 -35.82 4.79 28.33
C TRP A 3 -35.57 6.27 28.00
N GLY A 4 -35.63 7.11 29.03
CA GLY A 4 -35.10 8.46 29.00
C GLY A 4 -33.62 8.43 29.35
N GLY A 5 -32.77 8.46 28.33
CA GLY A 5 -31.32 8.60 28.46
C GLY A 5 -30.83 9.44 27.30
N GLU A 6 -30.96 10.77 27.43
CA GLU A 6 -30.32 11.73 26.54
C GLU A 6 -28.80 11.55 26.67
N TYR A 7 -28.19 10.93 25.66
CA TYR A 7 -26.75 11.04 25.45
C TYR A 7 -26.47 12.48 25.03
N SER A 8 -26.00 13.28 25.97
CA SER A 8 -25.37 14.57 25.70
C SER A 8 -24.10 14.30 24.89
N LEU A 9 -24.21 14.31 23.56
CA LEU A 9 -23.06 14.56 22.69
C LEU A 9 -22.47 15.91 23.12
N ASP A 10 -21.22 15.89 23.58
CA ASP A 10 -20.43 17.08 23.89
C ASP A 10 -20.34 17.96 22.63
N SER A 11 -21.28 18.91 22.53
CA SER A 11 -21.33 19.96 21.51
C SER A 11 -20.05 20.81 21.44
N SER A 12 -19.15 20.70 22.42
CA SER A 12 -17.86 21.40 22.48
C SER A 12 -16.82 20.88 21.48
N ASN A 13 -16.94 19.65 20.95
CA ASN A 13 -15.99 19.14 19.95
C ASN A 13 -16.33 19.59 18.52
N LEU A 14 -17.61 19.83 18.22
CA LEU A 14 -18.02 20.33 16.90
C LEU A 14 -17.66 21.81 16.72
N ASP A 15 -17.71 22.60 17.80
CA ASP A 15 -17.30 24.00 17.80
C ASP A 15 -15.78 24.18 17.59
N CYS A 16 -14.96 23.18 17.90
CA CYS A 16 -13.53 23.20 17.56
C CYS A 16 -13.27 22.95 16.05
N LEU A 17 -14.18 22.27 15.34
CA LEU A 17 -14.08 22.06 13.89
C LEU A 17 -14.57 23.26 13.09
N LEU A 18 -15.59 23.98 13.59
CA LEU A 18 -16.18 25.14 12.91
C LEU A 18 -15.35 26.42 13.06
N ASN A 19 -14.55 26.55 14.13
CA ASN A 19 -13.63 27.68 14.32
C ASN A 19 -12.33 27.58 13.48
N ILE A 20 -12.19 26.53 12.66
CA ILE A 20 -11.07 26.33 11.73
C ILE A 20 -11.43 26.83 10.32
N LEU A 21 -12.72 27.05 10.02
CA LEU A 21 -13.10 27.57 8.71
C LEU A 21 -12.70 29.05 8.60
N PRO A 22 -11.87 29.42 7.61
CA PRO A 22 -11.55 30.82 7.36
C PRO A 22 -12.83 31.60 7.10
N GLY A 23 -12.90 32.84 7.61
CA GLY A 23 -14.03 33.72 7.34
C GLY A 23 -14.20 33.95 5.83
N GLU A 24 -15.41 34.31 5.36
CA GLU A 24 -15.70 34.51 3.93
C GLU A 24 -14.65 35.38 3.20
N GLN A 25 -14.15 36.42 3.87
CA GLN A 25 -13.12 37.30 3.32
C GLN A 25 -11.73 36.64 3.26
N GLU A 26 -11.37 35.83 4.24
CA GLU A 26 -10.12 35.04 4.23
C GLU A 26 -10.20 33.94 3.18
N PHE A 27 -11.36 33.30 3.02
CA PHE A 27 -11.61 32.32 1.96
C PHE A 27 -11.47 32.95 0.56
N GLN A 28 -12.03 34.14 0.34
CA GLN A 28 -11.84 34.87 -0.92
C GLN A 28 -10.38 35.24 -1.15
N GLN A 29 -9.65 35.67 -0.12
CA GLN A 29 -8.22 35.96 -0.25
C GLN A 29 -7.41 34.71 -0.59
N ILE A 30 -7.70 33.56 0.05
CA ILE A 30 -7.07 32.28 -0.27
C ILE A 30 -7.33 31.88 -1.72
N LEU A 31 -8.56 32.04 -2.21
CA LEU A 31 -8.89 31.76 -3.61
C LEU A 31 -8.15 32.68 -4.58
N CYS A 32 -8.07 33.98 -4.28
CA CYS A 32 -7.28 34.92 -5.09
C CYS A 32 -5.79 34.57 -5.09
N ASP A 33 -5.23 34.21 -3.95
CA ASP A 33 -3.82 33.80 -3.84
C ASP A 33 -3.56 32.49 -4.61
N ILE A 34 -4.50 31.55 -4.58
CA ILE A 34 -4.45 30.33 -5.39
C ILE A 34 -4.51 30.67 -6.88
N ASP A 35 -5.43 31.55 -7.31
CA ASP A 35 -5.57 31.96 -8.71
C ASP A 35 -4.29 32.63 -9.24
N GLU A 36 -3.68 33.53 -8.45
CA GLU A 36 -2.41 34.16 -8.81
C GLU A 36 -1.25 33.16 -8.86
N LYS A 37 -1.20 32.20 -7.92
CA LYS A 37 -0.21 31.10 -7.97
C LYS A 37 -0.42 30.21 -9.20
N ILE A 38 -1.66 29.92 -9.58
CA ILE A 38 -1.99 29.14 -10.79
C ILE A 38 -1.53 29.91 -12.03
N LYS A 39 -1.86 31.20 -12.17
CA LYS A 39 -1.40 32.02 -13.30
C LYS A 39 0.12 32.05 -13.41
N LYS A 40 0.81 32.26 -12.29
CA LYS A 40 2.28 32.25 -12.26
C LYS A 40 2.84 30.88 -12.66
N ASN A 41 2.22 29.79 -12.22
CA ASN A 41 2.61 28.44 -12.59
C ASN A 41 2.41 28.21 -14.10
N THR A 42 1.27 28.62 -14.66
CA THR A 42 1.01 28.55 -16.11
C THR A 42 2.08 29.29 -16.90
N LEU A 43 2.41 30.53 -16.53
CA LEU A 43 3.46 31.30 -17.19
C LEU A 43 4.84 30.65 -17.06
N SER A 44 5.16 30.07 -15.89
CA SER A 44 6.44 29.40 -15.66
C SER A 44 6.57 28.10 -16.48
N ILE A 45 5.47 27.36 -16.64
CA ILE A 45 5.43 26.15 -17.48
C ILE A 45 5.59 26.54 -18.94
N GLU A 46 4.88 27.56 -19.41
CA GLU A 46 5.02 28.06 -20.79
C GLU A 46 6.46 28.50 -21.08
N GLN A 47 7.07 29.27 -20.16
CA GLN A 47 8.47 29.68 -20.31
C GLN A 47 9.42 28.47 -20.36
N CYS A 48 9.26 27.51 -19.45
CA CYS A 48 10.05 26.29 -19.44
C CYS A 48 9.92 25.50 -20.75
N LEU A 49 8.70 25.38 -21.29
CA LEU A 49 8.47 24.72 -22.59
C LEU A 49 9.15 25.46 -23.74
N THR A 50 9.16 26.80 -23.73
CA THR A 50 9.88 27.57 -24.75
C THR A 50 11.40 27.43 -24.65
N GLU A 51 11.94 27.37 -23.43
CA GLU A 51 13.37 27.13 -23.19
C GLU A 51 13.76 25.73 -23.66
N LEU A 52 12.97 24.71 -23.29
CA LEU A 52 13.17 23.33 -23.73
C LEU A 52 13.08 23.18 -25.26
N GLN A 53 12.10 23.83 -25.90
CA GLN A 53 11.98 23.85 -27.36
C GLN A 53 13.25 24.42 -28.01
N SER A 54 13.81 25.50 -27.44
CA SER A 54 15.05 26.09 -27.96
C SER A 54 16.24 25.15 -27.82
N GLU A 55 16.39 24.48 -26.68
CA GLU A 55 17.50 23.55 -26.42
C GLU A 55 17.42 22.29 -27.28
N ILE A 56 16.21 21.75 -27.51
CA ILE A 56 15.98 20.63 -28.42
C ILE A 56 16.33 21.02 -29.85
N ASN A 57 15.87 22.19 -30.33
CA ASN A 57 16.17 22.67 -31.67
C ASN A 57 17.66 22.98 -31.89
N GLU A 58 18.40 23.35 -30.84
CA GLU A 58 19.85 23.50 -30.89
C GLU A 58 20.59 22.14 -30.93
N THR A 59 20.09 21.15 -30.20
CA THR A 59 20.77 19.85 -30.02
C THR A 59 20.43 18.84 -31.13
N CYS A 60 19.20 18.87 -31.66
CA CYS A 60 18.68 17.95 -32.67
C CYS A 60 18.52 18.68 -34.02
N SER A 61 19.40 18.37 -34.98
CA SER A 61 19.41 19.04 -36.29
C SER A 61 18.43 18.46 -37.34
N ASP A 62 17.73 17.37 -37.03
CA ASP A 62 16.96 16.61 -38.03
C ASP A 62 15.52 17.10 -38.25
N GLU A 63 14.92 17.88 -37.32
CA GLU A 63 13.61 18.54 -37.49
C GLU A 63 13.45 19.72 -36.49
N MET A 64 13.13 20.93 -36.96
CA MET A 64 12.85 22.08 -36.07
C MET A 64 11.39 22.04 -35.58
N LEU A 65 11.20 21.96 -34.27
CA LEU A 65 9.90 22.07 -33.61
C LEU A 65 9.40 23.51 -33.71
N GLN A 66 8.19 23.71 -34.25
CA GLN A 66 7.66 25.04 -34.54
C GLN A 66 6.92 25.66 -33.36
N ASP A 67 6.22 24.87 -32.55
CA ASP A 67 5.55 25.35 -31.35
C ASP A 67 5.75 24.43 -30.12
N THR A 68 5.24 24.87 -28.97
CA THR A 68 5.34 24.11 -27.71
C THR A 68 4.46 22.85 -27.71
N ALA A 69 3.42 22.78 -28.55
CA ALA A 69 2.58 21.60 -28.67
C ALA A 69 3.29 20.49 -29.47
N ASP A 70 4.02 20.87 -30.53
CA ASP A 70 4.95 20.02 -31.27
C ASP A 70 6.04 19.50 -30.33
N CYS A 71 6.57 20.34 -29.44
CA CYS A 71 7.55 19.92 -28.43
C CYS A 71 6.98 18.86 -27.48
N LEU A 72 5.75 19.03 -27.00
CA LEU A 72 5.08 18.04 -26.15
C LEU A 72 4.77 16.75 -26.92
N GLN A 73 4.34 16.87 -28.17
CA GLN A 73 4.07 15.73 -29.05
C GLN A 73 5.36 14.98 -29.39
N TRP A 74 6.47 15.68 -29.58
CA TRP A 74 7.80 15.12 -29.77
C TRP A 74 8.22 14.35 -28.51
N LEU A 75 8.17 14.96 -27.32
CA LEU A 75 8.48 14.28 -26.06
C LEU A 75 7.63 13.03 -25.83
N ASN A 76 6.33 13.09 -26.15
CA ASN A 76 5.41 11.97 -25.95
C ASN A 76 5.63 10.82 -26.96
N ASN A 77 6.10 11.15 -28.18
CA ASN A 77 6.35 10.17 -29.24
C ASN A 77 7.83 9.77 -29.35
N CYS A 78 8.72 10.45 -28.63
CA CYS A 78 10.13 10.13 -28.53
C CYS A 78 10.28 8.80 -27.81
N SER A 79 10.36 7.73 -28.59
CA SER A 79 10.99 6.51 -28.11
C SER A 79 12.45 6.86 -27.82
N PHE A 80 12.85 6.90 -26.55
CA PHE A 80 14.26 7.05 -26.14
C PHE A 80 15.19 6.01 -26.80
N ASN A 81 14.62 4.99 -27.44
CA ASN A 81 15.28 4.04 -28.33
C ASN A 81 15.93 4.67 -29.58
N SER A 82 15.54 5.88 -30.00
CA SER A 82 16.12 6.59 -31.17
C SER A 82 17.22 7.57 -30.80
N ILE A 83 17.34 7.95 -29.51
CA ILE A 83 18.49 8.73 -29.04
C ILE A 83 19.69 7.81 -29.18
N LYS A 84 20.66 8.26 -29.99
CA LYS A 84 21.88 7.52 -30.28
C LYS A 84 22.55 7.17 -28.95
N SER A 85 22.41 5.91 -28.52
CA SER A 85 23.00 5.47 -27.27
C SER A 85 24.50 5.74 -27.36
N LEU A 86 25.03 6.53 -26.43
CA LEU A 86 26.47 6.50 -26.20
C LEU A 86 26.75 5.09 -25.69
N SER A 87 27.20 4.23 -26.60
CA SER A 87 27.58 2.87 -26.31
C SER A 87 28.82 2.91 -25.41
N THR A 88 28.61 2.95 -24.10
CA THR A 88 29.67 2.66 -23.14
C THR A 88 30.28 1.30 -23.48
N PRO A 89 31.61 1.18 -23.59
CA PRO A 89 32.23 -0.11 -23.82
C PRO A 89 31.74 -1.12 -22.78
N HIS A 90 31.20 -2.25 -23.24
CA HIS A 90 30.56 -3.26 -22.39
C HIS A 90 31.43 -3.70 -21.19
N GLY A 91 32.75 -3.80 -21.40
CA GLY A 91 33.71 -4.12 -20.34
C GLY A 91 33.84 -3.05 -19.24
N GLU A 92 33.57 -1.78 -19.51
CA GLU A 92 33.55 -0.72 -18.50
C GLU A 92 32.27 -0.78 -17.66
N LEU A 93 31.14 -1.08 -18.29
CA LEU A 93 29.86 -1.30 -17.60
C LEU A 93 29.95 -2.48 -16.62
N ILE A 94 30.50 -3.62 -17.05
CA ILE A 94 30.68 -4.77 -16.16
C ILE A 94 31.59 -4.41 -15.00
N LYS A 95 32.72 -3.74 -15.24
CA LYS A 95 33.64 -3.31 -14.16
C LYS A 95 32.96 -2.37 -13.17
N PHE A 96 32.15 -1.44 -13.67
CA PHE A 96 31.34 -0.55 -12.83
C PHE A 96 30.38 -1.34 -11.93
N LEU A 97 29.57 -2.24 -12.52
CA LEU A 97 28.63 -3.07 -11.77
C LEU A 97 29.33 -4.00 -10.77
N GLN A 98 30.46 -4.59 -11.15
CA GLN A 98 31.29 -5.41 -10.26
C GLN A 98 31.88 -4.59 -9.11
N THR A 99 32.23 -3.32 -9.35
CA THR A 99 32.72 -2.41 -8.31
C THR A 99 31.60 -2.11 -7.31
N LEU A 100 30.39 -1.77 -7.78
CA LEU A 100 29.22 -1.59 -6.92
C LEU A 100 28.93 -2.85 -6.10
N GLN A 101 28.94 -4.01 -6.75
CA GLN A 101 28.71 -5.29 -6.08
C GLN A 101 29.78 -5.58 -5.02
N SER A 102 31.04 -5.27 -5.31
CA SER A 102 32.15 -5.42 -4.36
C SER A 102 31.97 -4.50 -3.15
N LEU A 103 31.60 -3.23 -3.37
CA LEU A 103 31.34 -2.27 -2.29
C LEU A 103 30.20 -2.78 -1.39
N LEU A 104 29.08 -3.21 -1.97
CA LEU A 104 27.93 -3.74 -1.21
C LEU A 104 28.27 -5.00 -0.41
N LYS A 105 29.18 -5.85 -0.90
CA LYS A 105 29.54 -7.11 -0.23
C LYS A 105 30.63 -6.93 0.85
N ASN A 106 31.56 -6.01 0.63
CA ASN A 106 32.79 -5.92 1.43
C ASN A 106 32.80 -4.75 2.41
N GLU A 107 32.04 -3.70 2.13
CA GLU A 107 31.98 -2.51 2.98
C GLU A 107 30.62 -2.41 3.69
N GLN A 108 30.64 -2.02 4.96
CA GLN A 108 29.43 -1.90 5.76
C GLN A 108 28.80 -0.51 5.58
N ASN A 109 27.46 -0.47 5.49
CA ASN A 109 26.65 0.76 5.43
C ASN A 109 26.89 1.60 4.15
N GLN A 110 27.18 0.95 3.02
CA GLN A 110 27.33 1.63 1.73
C GLN A 110 26.03 1.67 0.92
N GLU A 111 25.00 0.94 1.35
CA GLU A 111 23.76 0.76 0.60
C GLU A 111 23.05 2.09 0.31
N GLU A 112 22.96 2.97 1.30
CA GLU A 112 22.32 4.29 1.16
C GLU A 112 23.10 5.18 0.20
N THR A 113 24.43 5.27 0.37
CA THR A 113 25.32 6.02 -0.52
C THR A 113 25.21 5.55 -1.96
N ILE A 114 25.18 4.23 -2.17
CA ILE A 114 25.10 3.63 -3.51
C ILE A 114 23.76 3.91 -4.15
N ILE A 115 22.63 3.78 -3.43
CA ILE A 115 21.30 4.11 -3.97
C ILE A 115 21.24 5.58 -4.37
N HIS A 116 21.71 6.49 -3.51
CA HIS A 116 21.74 7.92 -3.82
C HIS A 116 22.60 8.22 -5.04
N PHE A 117 23.79 7.62 -5.13
CA PHE A 117 24.65 7.74 -6.30
C PHE A 117 23.97 7.24 -7.60
N LEU A 118 23.25 6.13 -7.56
CA LEU A 118 22.54 5.60 -8.72
C LEU A 118 21.39 6.53 -9.16
N LEU A 119 20.65 7.10 -8.19
CA LEU A 119 19.59 8.08 -8.45
C LEU A 119 20.14 9.38 -9.02
N ASP A 120 21.26 9.87 -8.48
CA ASP A 120 21.96 11.04 -8.99
C ASP A 120 22.47 10.80 -10.41
N LEU A 121 23.05 9.62 -10.68
CA LEU A 121 23.50 9.26 -12.02
C LEU A 121 22.33 9.18 -13.01
N SER A 122 21.18 8.65 -12.59
CA SER A 122 19.99 8.60 -13.43
C SER A 122 19.44 9.99 -13.74
N SER A 123 19.31 10.84 -12.71
CA SER A 123 18.71 12.17 -12.84
C SER A 123 19.62 13.20 -13.52
N GLN A 124 20.93 13.18 -13.22
CA GLN A 124 21.88 14.17 -13.74
C GLN A 124 22.47 13.77 -15.09
N CYS A 125 22.58 12.46 -15.37
CA CYS A 125 23.20 11.95 -16.60
C CYS A 125 22.22 11.25 -17.52
N GLY A 126 20.93 11.15 -17.17
CA GLY A 126 19.92 10.49 -17.99
C GLY A 126 20.12 8.98 -18.14
N VAL A 127 20.88 8.36 -17.22
CA VAL A 127 21.16 6.92 -17.26
C VAL A 127 19.90 6.16 -16.87
N LEU A 128 19.42 5.31 -17.77
CA LEU A 128 18.30 4.40 -17.51
C LEU A 128 18.83 3.06 -17.02
N PHE A 129 18.43 2.67 -15.82
CA PHE A 129 18.75 1.37 -15.26
C PHE A 129 17.66 0.35 -15.60
N PRO A 130 18.01 -0.93 -15.86
CA PRO A 130 17.02 -1.96 -16.14
C PRO A 130 16.08 -2.22 -14.95
N CYS A 131 14.79 -1.90 -15.11
CA CYS A 131 13.72 -2.20 -14.15
C CYS A 131 12.98 -3.49 -14.55
N THR A 132 13.69 -4.61 -14.61
CA THR A 132 13.10 -5.89 -14.98
C THR A 132 12.37 -6.55 -13.79
N PRO A 133 11.21 -7.20 -14.00
CA PRO A 133 10.51 -7.94 -12.95
C PRO A 133 11.39 -9.04 -12.35
N SER A 134 11.25 -9.30 -11.04
CA SER A 134 11.96 -10.41 -10.41
C SER A 134 11.64 -11.73 -11.13
N GLY A 135 12.67 -12.45 -11.59
CA GLY A 135 12.52 -13.74 -12.27
C GLY A 135 12.42 -13.67 -13.80
N SER A 136 12.42 -12.48 -14.40
CA SER A 136 12.42 -12.33 -15.88
C SER A 136 13.77 -12.65 -16.54
N SER A 137 14.75 -13.20 -15.81
CA SER A 137 16.10 -13.51 -16.30
C SER A 137 16.11 -14.39 -17.56
N PHE A 138 15.01 -15.10 -17.83
CA PHE A 138 14.84 -15.95 -19.01
C PHE A 138 14.08 -15.29 -20.17
N GLU A 139 13.47 -14.12 -20.02
CA GLU A 139 12.64 -13.51 -21.07
C GLU A 139 13.40 -12.59 -22.04
N PHE A 140 14.67 -12.30 -21.75
CA PHE A 140 15.54 -11.60 -22.70
C PHE A 140 16.02 -12.46 -23.88
N THR A 141 15.61 -13.73 -23.96
CA THR A 141 15.74 -14.51 -25.19
C THR A 141 14.76 -13.96 -26.23
N SER A 142 15.19 -12.91 -26.94
CA SER A 142 14.75 -12.48 -28.26
C SER A 142 13.53 -13.23 -28.82
N ARG A 143 12.31 -12.77 -28.50
CA ARG A 143 11.08 -13.24 -29.17
C ARG A 143 11.02 -12.87 -30.67
N THR A 144 12.09 -12.33 -31.24
CA THR A 144 12.13 -11.83 -32.62
C THR A 144 13.25 -12.41 -33.50
N SER A 145 14.06 -13.38 -33.05
CA SER A 145 15.00 -14.03 -33.97
C SER A 145 15.29 -15.48 -33.63
N LEU A 146 14.84 -16.39 -34.52
CA LEU A 146 15.18 -17.82 -34.50
C LEU A 146 16.68 -18.09 -34.77
N HIS A 147 17.47 -17.06 -35.07
CA HIS A 147 18.89 -17.14 -35.46
C HIS A 147 19.79 -16.14 -34.73
N GLY A 148 19.33 -15.54 -33.63
CA GLY A 148 20.20 -14.71 -32.79
C GLY A 148 21.18 -15.60 -32.01
N VAL A 149 22.48 -15.46 -32.25
CA VAL A 149 23.51 -15.98 -31.34
C VAL A 149 23.33 -15.24 -30.01
N ASP A 150 23.14 -15.98 -28.91
CA ASP A 150 23.04 -15.40 -27.57
C ASP A 150 24.28 -14.54 -27.30
N ASP A 151 24.09 -13.24 -27.07
CA ASP A 151 25.17 -12.37 -26.64
C ASP A 151 25.46 -12.64 -25.17
N VAL A 152 26.30 -13.66 -24.93
CA VAL A 152 26.74 -14.11 -23.60
C VAL A 152 27.22 -12.94 -22.72
N SER A 153 27.71 -11.87 -23.35
CA SER A 153 28.17 -10.67 -22.65
C SER A 153 27.03 -9.87 -21.99
N ALA A 154 25.87 -9.73 -22.64
CA ALA A 154 24.72 -9.00 -22.09
C ALA A 154 24.10 -9.73 -20.89
N ILE A 155 24.17 -11.06 -20.90
CA ILE A 155 23.73 -11.92 -19.79
C ILE A 155 24.58 -11.66 -18.55
N ASP A 156 25.90 -11.52 -18.69
CA ASP A 156 26.81 -11.25 -17.56
C ASP A 156 26.52 -9.90 -16.87
N ALA A 157 26.25 -8.83 -17.64
CA ALA A 157 25.94 -7.52 -17.08
C ALA A 157 24.60 -7.50 -16.32
N GLN A 158 23.56 -8.12 -16.89
CA GLN A 158 22.25 -8.23 -16.24
C GLN A 158 22.33 -9.04 -14.94
N CYS A 159 23.08 -10.16 -14.94
CA CYS A 159 23.27 -10.95 -13.72
C CYS A 159 23.95 -10.16 -12.60
N VAL A 160 25.00 -9.39 -12.90
CA VAL A 160 25.65 -8.55 -11.87
C VAL A 160 24.72 -7.45 -11.39
N TRP A 161 23.95 -6.83 -12.28
CA TRP A 161 22.93 -5.83 -11.91
C TRP A 161 21.83 -6.42 -11.02
N ASP A 162 21.32 -7.61 -11.34
CA ASP A 162 20.31 -8.29 -10.53
C ASP A 162 20.78 -8.55 -9.10
N GLU A 163 22.06 -8.90 -8.92
CA GLU A 163 22.67 -9.07 -7.60
C GLU A 163 22.78 -7.74 -6.83
N VAL A 164 23.17 -6.65 -7.51
CA VAL A 164 23.21 -5.30 -6.92
C VAL A 164 21.80 -4.89 -6.48
N ARG A 165 20.80 -4.98 -7.36
CA ARG A 165 19.40 -4.66 -7.04
C ARG A 165 18.87 -5.49 -5.89
N LEU A 166 19.18 -6.78 -5.86
CA LEU A 166 18.73 -7.69 -4.81
C LEU A 166 19.29 -7.29 -3.44
N HIS A 167 20.57 -6.92 -3.37
CA HIS A 167 21.19 -6.44 -2.14
C HIS A 167 20.53 -5.16 -1.64
N LEU A 168 20.38 -4.17 -2.52
CA LEU A 168 19.75 -2.89 -2.21
C LEU A 168 18.28 -3.08 -1.78
N ARG A 169 17.53 -3.95 -2.47
CA ARG A 169 16.15 -4.28 -2.08
C ARG A 169 16.08 -4.86 -0.68
N ARG A 170 16.96 -5.81 -0.33
CA ARG A 170 16.98 -6.41 1.02
C ARG A 170 17.24 -5.34 2.07
N PHE A 171 18.17 -4.43 1.82
CA PHE A 171 18.44 -3.31 2.71
C PHE A 171 17.19 -2.42 2.89
N LEU A 172 16.56 -1.97 1.81
CA LEU A 172 15.38 -1.10 1.85
C LEU A 172 14.18 -1.77 2.54
N VAL A 173 13.93 -3.04 2.24
CA VAL A 173 12.85 -3.82 2.89
C VAL A 173 13.13 -3.97 4.39
N ASN A 174 14.37 -4.26 4.79
CA ASN A 174 14.75 -4.33 6.20
C ASN A 174 14.57 -2.97 6.89
N GLN A 175 14.89 -1.87 6.21
CA GLN A 175 14.68 -0.52 6.72
C GLN A 175 13.19 -0.22 6.92
N LEU A 176 12.33 -0.56 5.96
CA LEU A 176 10.87 -0.40 6.08
C LEU A 176 10.30 -1.21 7.25
N GLN A 177 10.74 -2.45 7.43
CA GLN A 177 10.27 -3.32 8.52
C GLN A 177 10.77 -2.83 9.89
N ASN A 178 12.05 -2.48 10.03
CA ASN A 178 12.63 -2.07 11.31
C ASN A 178 12.15 -0.69 11.77
N HIS A 179 11.84 0.23 10.85
CA HIS A 179 11.28 1.54 11.19
C HIS A 179 9.80 1.50 11.59
N GLN A 180 9.12 0.36 11.46
CA GLN A 180 7.79 0.16 12.03
C GLN A 180 7.83 -0.08 13.55
N GLU A 181 8.98 -0.48 14.10
CA GLU A 181 9.12 -0.85 15.52
C GLU A 181 9.76 0.25 16.41
N LYS A 182 10.38 1.28 15.83
CA LYS A 182 11.17 2.29 16.56
C LYS A 182 10.57 3.69 16.47
N ASP A 183 9.62 3.99 17.36
CA ASP A 183 9.06 5.34 17.60
C ASP A 183 10.11 6.31 18.16
N SER A 184 10.96 6.88 17.31
CA SER A 184 12.00 7.83 17.75
C SER A 184 12.06 9.14 16.96
N GLY A 185 11.20 9.32 15.95
CA GLY A 185 11.11 10.54 15.13
C GLY A 185 9.72 11.18 15.17
N THR A 186 9.57 12.37 14.57
CA THR A 186 8.24 12.96 14.37
C THR A 186 7.46 12.20 13.29
N LEU A 187 6.13 12.19 13.35
CA LEU A 187 5.27 11.53 12.35
C LEU A 187 5.63 11.95 10.91
N GLN A 188 5.95 13.23 10.71
CA GLN A 188 6.35 13.76 9.41
C GLN A 188 7.66 13.14 8.90
N GLN A 189 8.67 12.97 9.77
CA GLN A 189 9.94 12.35 9.39
C GLN A 189 9.74 10.87 9.05
N GLN A 190 8.87 10.18 9.77
CA GLN A 190 8.54 8.77 9.50
C GLN A 190 7.82 8.60 8.15
N LEU A 191 6.85 9.47 7.85
CA LEU A 191 6.17 9.49 6.56
C LEU A 191 7.15 9.74 5.42
N GLN A 192 7.98 10.79 5.53
CA GLN A 192 8.98 11.12 4.53
C GLN A 192 9.95 9.96 4.29
N PHE A 193 10.43 9.32 5.35
CA PHE A 193 11.32 8.16 5.25
C PHE A 193 10.66 6.98 4.54
N LYS A 194 9.42 6.61 4.92
CA LYS A 194 8.69 5.50 4.27
C LYS A 194 8.43 5.81 2.80
N THR A 195 8.01 7.02 2.46
CA THR A 195 7.82 7.46 1.07
C THR A 195 9.12 7.37 0.28
N GLN A 196 10.23 7.89 0.81
CA GLN A 196 11.53 7.83 0.15
C GLN A 196 11.97 6.37 -0.09
N CYS A 197 11.80 5.50 0.90
CA CYS A 197 12.20 4.11 0.79
C CYS A 197 11.38 3.36 -0.29
N LEU A 198 10.08 3.64 -0.40
CA LEU A 198 9.24 3.10 -1.48
C LEU A 198 9.63 3.65 -2.85
N GLN A 199 9.92 4.94 -2.96
CA GLN A 199 10.42 5.54 -4.20
C GLN A 199 11.75 4.91 -4.64
N GLN A 200 12.66 4.65 -3.71
CA GLN A 200 13.92 3.96 -3.97
C GLN A 200 13.69 2.49 -4.41
N LEU A 201 12.68 1.82 -3.86
CA LEU A 201 12.29 0.48 -4.32
C LEU A 201 11.71 0.50 -5.74
N LEU A 202 10.89 1.51 -6.06
CA LEU A 202 10.30 1.71 -7.39
C LEU A 202 11.33 2.07 -8.46
N PHE A 203 12.44 2.69 -8.06
CA PHE A 203 13.59 2.86 -8.93
C PHE A 203 14.25 1.52 -9.30
N LEU A 204 14.20 0.51 -8.43
CA LEU A 204 14.87 -0.78 -8.64
C LEU A 204 13.96 -1.84 -9.30
N TYR A 205 12.64 -1.78 -9.06
CA TYR A 205 11.67 -2.80 -9.47
C TYR A 205 10.37 -2.20 -9.97
N PRO A 206 9.61 -2.94 -10.81
CA PRO A 206 8.30 -2.50 -11.27
C PRO A 206 7.33 -2.22 -10.12
N GLU A 207 6.44 -1.24 -10.35
CA GLU A 207 5.43 -0.79 -9.39
C GLU A 207 4.57 -1.92 -8.83
N SER A 208 4.11 -2.83 -9.70
CA SER A 208 3.26 -3.95 -9.29
C SER A 208 3.93 -4.86 -8.26
N GLU A 209 5.22 -5.14 -8.40
CA GLU A 209 5.96 -6.00 -7.48
C GLU A 209 6.16 -5.30 -6.11
N ILE A 210 6.48 -4.01 -6.14
CA ILE A 210 6.71 -3.23 -4.91
C ILE A 210 5.40 -3.05 -4.15
N LEU A 211 4.32 -2.72 -4.84
CA LEU A 211 3.01 -2.52 -4.22
C LEU A 211 2.47 -3.81 -3.60
N GLU A 212 2.58 -4.94 -4.29
CA GLU A 212 2.18 -6.25 -3.76
C GLU A 212 2.99 -6.64 -2.51
N LYS A 213 4.30 -6.36 -2.50
CA LYS A 213 5.15 -6.62 -1.32
C LYS A 213 4.80 -5.69 -0.16
N TYR A 214 4.57 -4.41 -0.44
CA TYR A 214 4.17 -3.44 0.58
C TYR A 214 2.82 -3.80 1.20
N GLN A 215 1.84 -4.15 0.36
CA GLN A 215 0.53 -4.67 0.77
C GLN A 215 0.67 -5.87 1.71
N LYS A 216 1.48 -6.87 1.34
CA LYS A 216 1.71 -8.05 2.19
C LYS A 216 2.31 -7.70 3.56
N MET A 217 3.22 -6.71 3.61
CA MET A 217 3.76 -6.25 4.90
C MET A 217 2.68 -5.57 5.73
N GLN A 218 1.84 -4.74 5.13
CA GLN A 218 0.75 -4.06 5.83
C GLN A 218 -0.35 -5.02 6.29
N ASN A 219 -0.78 -5.97 5.45
CA ASN A 219 -1.74 -7.01 5.84
C ASN A 219 -1.27 -7.75 7.10
N LYS A 220 0.02 -8.10 7.15
CA LYS A 220 0.58 -8.77 8.32
C LYS A 220 0.48 -7.90 9.57
N LEU A 221 0.80 -6.60 9.48
CA LEU A 221 0.70 -5.68 10.62
C LEU A 221 -0.75 -5.51 11.09
N VAL A 222 -1.68 -5.40 10.15
CA VAL A 222 -3.11 -5.33 10.46
C VAL A 222 -3.57 -6.60 11.18
N SER A 223 -3.24 -7.78 10.65
CA SER A 223 -3.53 -9.06 11.32
C SER A 223 -2.88 -9.15 12.70
N ASP A 224 -1.61 -8.79 12.84
CA ASP A 224 -0.88 -8.84 14.12
C ASP A 224 -1.52 -7.90 15.16
N LEU A 225 -1.94 -6.69 14.76
CA LEU A 225 -2.65 -5.72 15.60
C LEU A 225 -3.99 -6.30 16.09
N LEU A 226 -4.80 -6.81 15.15
CA LEU A 226 -6.11 -7.38 15.45
C LEU A 226 -5.99 -8.62 16.35
N GLN A 227 -5.06 -9.53 16.06
CA GLN A 227 -4.85 -10.72 16.87
C GLN A 227 -4.34 -10.39 18.27
N LYS A 228 -3.45 -9.40 18.42
CA LYS A 228 -3.00 -8.92 19.74
C LYS A 228 -4.16 -8.45 20.59
N SER A 229 -5.11 -7.72 19.99
CA SER A 229 -6.31 -7.24 20.69
C SER A 229 -7.19 -8.38 21.21
N VAL A 230 -7.24 -9.51 20.48
CA VAL A 230 -7.95 -10.72 20.90
C VAL A 230 -7.19 -11.44 22.01
N LEU A 231 -5.87 -11.59 21.90
CA LEU A 231 -5.00 -12.27 22.86
C LEU A 231 -5.01 -11.63 24.26
N GLU A 232 -5.04 -10.29 24.32
CA GLU A 232 -5.15 -9.55 25.59
C GLU A 232 -6.50 -9.77 26.31
N SER A 233 -7.50 -10.29 25.60
CA SER A 233 -8.85 -10.57 26.14
C SER A 233 -9.03 -12.00 26.67
N ILE A 234 -8.04 -12.89 26.50
CA ILE A 234 -8.16 -14.33 26.80
C ILE A 234 -8.00 -14.59 28.30
N GLY A 235 -9.14 -14.59 29.01
CA GLY A 235 -9.23 -15.03 30.40
C GLY A 235 -10.53 -15.74 30.74
N GLU A 236 -11.65 -15.31 30.17
CA GLU A 236 -12.97 -15.93 30.31
C GLU A 236 -13.80 -15.52 29.10
N THR A 237 -14.55 -16.47 28.53
CA THR A 237 -15.42 -16.34 27.35
C THR A 237 -16.39 -15.17 27.46
N ASN A 238 -15.96 -13.96 27.11
CA ASN A 238 -16.82 -12.80 27.06
C ASN A 238 -16.63 -12.15 25.69
N PHE A 239 -17.53 -12.47 24.76
CA PHE A 239 -17.66 -11.83 23.45
C PHE A 239 -17.50 -10.30 23.55
N GLU A 240 -18.05 -9.71 24.61
CA GLU A 240 -17.92 -8.29 24.96
C GLU A 240 -16.48 -7.80 25.15
N LYS A 241 -15.60 -8.58 25.81
CA LYS A 241 -14.18 -8.22 25.99
C LYS A 241 -13.40 -8.26 24.67
N MET A 242 -13.80 -9.15 23.77
CA MET A 242 -13.20 -9.30 22.46
C MET A 242 -13.65 -8.18 21.52
N VAL A 243 -14.94 -7.85 21.49
CA VAL A 243 -15.48 -6.68 20.76
C VAL A 243 -14.78 -5.40 21.22
N HIS A 244 -14.61 -5.23 22.54
CA HIS A 244 -13.86 -4.10 23.09
C HIS A 244 -12.38 -4.11 22.65
N GLY A 245 -11.75 -5.27 22.48
CA GLY A 245 -10.38 -5.38 21.93
C GLY A 245 -10.28 -4.84 20.50
N TYR A 246 -11.21 -5.22 19.63
CA TYR A 246 -11.29 -4.69 18.27
C TYR A 246 -11.58 -3.19 18.27
N GLU A 247 -12.54 -2.73 19.08
CA GLU A 247 -12.87 -1.32 19.23
C GLU A 247 -11.64 -0.50 19.65
N SER A 248 -10.85 -1.02 20.59
CA SER A 248 -9.60 -0.40 21.04
C SER A 248 -8.52 -0.34 19.95
N SER A 249 -8.62 -1.17 18.90
CA SER A 249 -7.69 -1.22 17.77
C SER A 249 -8.08 -0.28 16.62
N ILE A 250 -9.32 0.19 16.56
CA ILE A 250 -9.82 1.06 15.49
C ILE A 250 -8.97 2.33 15.33
N PRO A 251 -8.60 3.07 16.40
CA PRO A 251 -7.78 4.28 16.24
C PRO A 251 -6.42 3.99 15.59
N ALA A 252 -5.79 2.86 15.93
CA ALA A 252 -4.52 2.45 15.35
C ALA A 252 -4.68 2.06 13.88
N LEU A 253 -5.75 1.34 13.52
CA LEU A 253 -6.08 1.03 12.11
C LEU A 253 -6.32 2.31 11.30
N CYS A 254 -7.08 3.27 11.82
CA CYS A 254 -7.31 4.55 11.16
C CYS A 254 -6.00 5.34 10.97
N ALA A 255 -5.10 5.30 11.95
CA ALA A 255 -3.78 5.92 11.83
C ALA A 255 -2.95 5.25 10.71
N MET A 256 -2.91 3.92 10.67
CA MET A 256 -2.21 3.16 9.62
C MET A 256 -2.75 3.48 8.21
N ILE A 257 -4.09 3.46 8.04
CA ILE A 257 -4.75 3.84 6.78
C ILE A 257 -4.35 5.26 6.37
N LYS A 258 -4.39 6.20 7.32
CA LYS A 258 -4.03 7.60 7.07
C LYS A 258 -2.57 7.74 6.66
N GLU A 259 -1.65 7.04 7.32
CA GLU A 259 -0.23 7.03 6.95
C GLU A 259 -0.03 6.49 5.52
N ASP A 260 -0.61 5.34 5.20
CA ASP A 260 -0.46 4.73 3.88
C ASP A 260 -1.10 5.58 2.78
N LEU A 261 -2.23 6.25 3.05
CA LEU A 261 -2.80 7.23 2.13
C LEU A 261 -1.82 8.35 1.82
N TYR A 262 -1.16 8.94 2.83
CA TYR A 262 -0.17 9.98 2.59
C TYR A 262 1.04 9.45 1.81
N ILE A 263 1.56 8.29 2.20
CA ILE A 263 2.73 7.69 1.57
C ILE A 263 2.48 7.40 0.09
N LEU A 264 1.36 6.75 -0.21
CA LEU A 264 1.01 6.33 -1.58
C LEU A 264 0.52 7.49 -2.43
N SER A 265 -0.05 8.56 -1.85
CA SER A 265 -0.44 9.76 -2.60
C SER A 265 0.73 10.46 -3.29
N GLY A 266 1.97 10.26 -2.79
CA GLY A 266 3.19 10.76 -3.43
C GLY A 266 3.74 9.87 -4.54
N ILE A 267 3.06 8.76 -4.87
CA ILE A 267 3.61 7.69 -5.69
C ILE A 267 2.61 7.20 -6.75
N ASN A 268 1.35 6.95 -6.37
CA ASN A 268 0.36 6.26 -7.20
C ASN A 268 -0.82 7.18 -7.54
N ASP A 269 -1.60 6.77 -8.55
CA ASP A 269 -2.86 7.44 -8.88
C ASP A 269 -3.95 7.17 -7.81
N PRO A 270 -4.93 8.07 -7.65
CA PRO A 270 -5.97 7.94 -6.63
C PRO A 270 -6.76 6.62 -6.66
N HIS A 271 -6.99 6.04 -7.85
CA HIS A 271 -7.75 4.80 -7.97
C HIS A 271 -6.94 3.60 -7.47
N SER A 272 -5.65 3.53 -7.81
CA SER A 272 -4.74 2.50 -7.30
C SER A 272 -4.58 2.56 -5.78
N ILE A 273 -4.56 3.76 -5.20
CA ILE A 273 -4.50 3.96 -3.75
C ILE A 273 -5.77 3.41 -3.08
N LEU A 274 -6.96 3.76 -3.59
CA LEU A 274 -8.22 3.26 -3.03
C LEU A 274 -8.31 1.74 -3.10
N LYS A 275 -7.89 1.15 -4.22
CA LYS A 275 -7.81 -0.30 -4.37
C LYS A 275 -6.88 -0.91 -3.33
N PHE A 276 -5.68 -0.36 -3.17
CA PHE A 276 -4.72 -0.80 -2.16
C PHE A 276 -5.33 -0.76 -0.75
N ILE A 277 -5.94 0.36 -0.35
CA ILE A 277 -6.54 0.50 0.99
C ILE A 277 -7.66 -0.53 1.22
N SER A 278 -8.54 -0.72 0.22
CA SER A 278 -9.61 -1.70 0.29
C SER A 278 -9.07 -3.11 0.51
N GLU A 279 -8.16 -3.56 -0.36
CA GLU A 279 -7.61 -4.91 -0.32
C GLU A 279 -6.67 -5.15 0.88
N THR A 280 -6.03 -4.10 1.39
CA THR A 280 -5.08 -4.22 2.51
C THR A 280 -5.79 -4.22 3.86
N TYR A 281 -6.73 -3.30 4.06
CA TYR A 281 -7.33 -3.06 5.36
C TYR A 281 -8.71 -3.68 5.47
N LEU A 282 -9.61 -3.37 4.54
CA LEU A 282 -11.01 -3.81 4.64
C LEU A 282 -11.15 -5.32 4.45
N ASP A 283 -10.45 -5.87 3.47
CA ASP A 283 -10.45 -7.31 3.22
C ASP A 283 -9.80 -8.07 4.39
N THR A 284 -8.63 -7.62 4.87
CA THR A 284 -7.96 -8.23 6.03
C THR A 284 -8.82 -8.17 7.30
N VAL A 285 -9.45 -7.03 7.61
CA VAL A 285 -10.39 -6.91 8.74
C VAL A 285 -11.57 -7.86 8.56
N THR A 286 -12.12 -7.95 7.35
CA THR A 286 -13.24 -8.85 7.03
C THR A 286 -12.85 -10.31 7.24
N GLU A 287 -11.66 -10.72 6.81
CA GLU A 287 -11.12 -12.07 7.01
C GLU A 287 -10.96 -12.38 8.51
N GLU A 288 -10.31 -11.51 9.28
CA GLU A 288 -10.08 -11.71 10.72
C GLU A 288 -11.40 -11.78 11.52
N VAL A 289 -12.37 -10.90 11.22
CA VAL A 289 -13.70 -10.94 11.84
C VAL A 289 -14.46 -12.22 11.45
N THR A 290 -14.31 -12.69 10.22
CA THR A 290 -14.93 -13.95 9.77
C THR A 290 -14.34 -15.15 10.53
N LEU A 291 -13.01 -15.23 10.64
CA LEU A 291 -12.31 -16.27 11.40
C LEU A 291 -12.73 -16.27 12.88
N LEU A 292 -12.90 -15.08 13.45
CA LEU A 292 -13.38 -14.92 14.83
C LEU A 292 -14.78 -15.48 15.02
N LEU A 293 -15.72 -15.11 14.13
CA LEU A 293 -17.10 -15.56 14.18
C LEU A 293 -17.18 -17.09 14.04
N GLU A 294 -16.39 -17.67 13.15
CA GLU A 294 -16.29 -19.12 13.00
C GLU A 294 -15.79 -19.78 14.30
N THR A 295 -14.73 -19.24 14.90
CA THR A 295 -14.16 -19.73 16.16
C THR A 295 -15.17 -19.67 17.32
N LEU A 296 -15.90 -18.56 17.45
CA LEU A 296 -16.94 -18.41 18.47
C LEU A 296 -18.11 -19.37 18.25
N CYS A 297 -18.55 -19.54 17.00
CA CYS A 297 -19.57 -20.52 16.66
C CYS A 297 -19.13 -21.93 17.09
N GLU A 298 -17.91 -22.34 16.76
CA GLU A 298 -17.38 -23.66 17.14
C GLU A 298 -17.35 -23.88 18.65
N LEU A 299 -16.91 -22.87 19.42
CA LEU A 299 -16.87 -22.93 20.88
C LEU A 299 -18.28 -23.10 21.45
N GLN A 300 -19.25 -22.34 20.95
CA GLN A 300 -20.64 -22.45 21.37
C GLN A 300 -21.24 -23.83 21.03
N PHE A 301 -20.90 -24.40 19.87
CA PHE A 301 -21.34 -25.76 19.52
C PHE A 301 -20.72 -26.84 20.42
N LYS A 302 -19.43 -26.73 20.77
CA LYS A 302 -18.74 -27.66 21.68
C LYS A 302 -19.30 -27.58 23.10
N GLU A 303 -19.61 -26.39 23.59
CA GLU A 303 -20.23 -26.18 24.90
C GLU A 303 -21.65 -26.76 24.96
N ASN A 304 -22.47 -26.48 23.94
CA ASN A 304 -23.82 -27.02 23.83
C ASN A 304 -23.84 -28.55 23.68
N ALA A 305 -22.85 -29.15 23.01
CA ALA A 305 -22.69 -30.61 22.96
C ALA A 305 -22.34 -31.19 24.34
N LEU A 306 -21.49 -30.52 25.13
CA LEU A 306 -21.15 -30.94 26.50
C LEU A 306 -22.36 -30.85 27.45
N LEU A 307 -23.18 -29.80 27.31
CA LEU A 307 -24.41 -29.62 28.09
C LEU A 307 -25.51 -30.61 27.69
N GLY A 308 -25.64 -30.93 26.39
CA GLY A 308 -26.56 -31.96 25.89
C GLY A 308 -26.22 -33.39 26.35
N VAL A 309 -24.93 -33.69 26.54
CA VAL A 309 -24.47 -34.98 27.13
C VAL A 309 -24.70 -35.03 28.65
N LYS A 310 -24.72 -33.89 29.35
CA LYS A 310 -25.07 -33.83 30.78
C LYS A 310 -26.59 -33.90 31.03
N ALA A 311 -27.41 -33.30 30.16
CA ALA A 311 -28.87 -33.33 30.28
C ALA A 311 -29.50 -34.69 29.91
N SER A 312 -28.78 -35.56 29.20
CA SER A 312 -29.27 -36.90 28.80
C SER A 312 -29.12 -38.00 29.86
N LYS A 313 -28.53 -37.71 31.02
CA LYS A 313 -28.42 -38.67 32.13
C LYS A 313 -29.60 -38.67 33.11
N THR A 314 -30.58 -37.76 32.97
CA THR A 314 -31.70 -37.65 33.91
C THR A 314 -33.07 -37.59 33.24
N THR A 315 -33.41 -38.52 32.35
CA THR A 315 -34.81 -38.78 31.97
C THR A 315 -35.03 -40.27 31.65
N LYS A 316 -35.30 -41.06 32.69
CA LYS A 316 -35.94 -42.39 32.55
C LYS A 316 -37.46 -42.21 32.44
N LYS A 317 -38.07 -42.96 31.51
CA LYS A 317 -39.53 -43.25 31.35
C LYS A 317 -40.29 -42.08 30.66
N HIS A 318 -40.93 -42.18 29.49
CA HIS A 318 -41.83 -43.22 28.97
C HIS A 318 -42.02 -43.07 27.43
N ARG A 319 -42.06 -44.21 26.73
CA ARG A 319 -42.79 -44.58 25.48
C ARG A 319 -43.27 -43.48 24.50
N GLY A 320 -42.78 -43.56 23.24
CA GLY A 320 -43.64 -43.45 22.04
C GLY A 320 -43.32 -42.38 20.97
N VAL A 321 -42.78 -42.83 19.84
CA VAL A 321 -43.07 -42.42 18.44
C VAL A 321 -42.44 -41.13 17.85
N THR A 322 -41.89 -41.35 16.64
CA THR A 322 -41.51 -40.46 15.52
C THR A 322 -40.26 -39.58 15.59
N HIS A 323 -39.25 -40.09 14.89
CA HIS A 323 -38.14 -39.40 14.22
C HIS A 323 -38.65 -38.44 13.13
N VAL A 324 -37.80 -37.48 12.75
CA VAL A 324 -37.88 -36.51 11.63
C VAL A 324 -38.46 -35.13 12.02
N GLY A 325 -37.61 -34.25 12.55
CA GLY A 325 -37.93 -32.83 12.76
C GLY A 325 -36.71 -31.91 13.01
N ALA A 326 -35.66 -32.40 13.67
CA ALA A 326 -34.58 -31.54 14.17
C ALA A 326 -33.57 -31.01 13.14
N ALA A 327 -33.51 -31.55 11.91
CA ALA A 327 -32.52 -31.14 10.92
C ALA A 327 -32.92 -29.88 10.12
N LYS A 328 -34.20 -29.51 10.07
CA LYS A 328 -34.68 -28.33 9.33
C LYS A 328 -34.68 -27.05 10.16
N GLU A 329 -34.90 -27.12 11.48
CA GLU A 329 -34.87 -25.93 12.34
C GLU A 329 -33.46 -25.34 12.52
N VAL A 330 -32.42 -26.19 12.55
CA VAL A 330 -31.03 -25.75 12.73
C VAL A 330 -30.51 -24.95 11.53
N ILE A 331 -30.94 -25.29 10.31
CA ILE A 331 -30.52 -24.57 9.09
C ILE A 331 -31.24 -23.22 8.99
N VAL A 332 -32.50 -23.12 9.46
CA VAL A 332 -33.27 -21.87 9.44
C VAL A 332 -32.74 -20.88 10.50
N HIS A 333 -32.36 -21.36 11.70
CA HIS A 333 -31.74 -20.50 12.71
C HIS A 333 -30.34 -20.00 12.30
N LYS A 334 -29.54 -20.84 11.63
CA LYS A 334 -28.22 -20.43 11.10
C LYS A 334 -28.33 -19.30 10.05
N LYS A 335 -29.38 -19.31 9.21
CA LYS A 335 -29.61 -18.29 8.20
C LYS A 335 -30.17 -16.97 8.77
N ASN A 336 -31.03 -17.06 9.78
CA ASN A 336 -31.64 -15.89 10.39
C ASN A 336 -30.68 -15.14 11.34
N PHE A 337 -29.79 -15.84 12.04
CA PHE A 337 -28.76 -15.21 12.87
C PHE A 337 -27.68 -14.50 12.04
N SER A 338 -27.23 -15.13 10.95
CA SER A 338 -26.32 -14.47 10.00
C SER A 338 -26.94 -13.20 9.43
N ASN A 339 -28.18 -13.24 8.93
CA ASN A 339 -28.82 -12.04 8.37
C ASN A 339 -29.04 -10.92 9.40
N SER A 340 -29.38 -11.25 10.65
CA SER A 340 -29.55 -10.24 11.70
C SER A 340 -28.22 -9.59 12.12
N GLY A 341 -27.16 -10.39 12.22
CA GLY A 341 -25.81 -9.92 12.59
C GLY A 341 -25.16 -9.07 11.50
N TYR A 342 -25.32 -9.46 10.22
CA TYR A 342 -24.86 -8.64 9.09
C TYR A 342 -25.62 -7.31 9.00
N THR A 343 -26.92 -7.29 9.29
CA THR A 343 -27.71 -6.05 9.27
C THR A 343 -27.30 -5.10 10.40
N GLN A 344 -27.05 -5.61 11.62
CA GLN A 344 -26.56 -4.79 12.73
C GLN A 344 -25.13 -4.29 12.55
N MET A 345 -24.23 -5.07 11.93
CA MET A 345 -22.87 -4.62 11.62
C MET A 345 -22.83 -3.60 10.46
N ILE A 346 -23.62 -3.80 9.39
CA ILE A 346 -23.76 -2.78 8.34
C ILE A 346 -24.28 -1.48 8.96
N GLN A 347 -25.23 -1.56 9.89
CA GLN A 347 -25.77 -0.39 10.58
C GLN A 347 -24.75 0.31 11.50
N MET A 348 -23.82 -0.42 12.12
CA MET A 348 -22.67 0.18 12.82
C MET A 348 -21.68 0.89 11.87
N PHE A 349 -21.55 0.44 10.62
CA PHE A 349 -20.65 1.06 9.62
C PHE A 349 -21.32 2.14 8.76
N THR A 350 -22.66 2.18 8.68
CA THR A 350 -23.38 3.18 7.86
C THR A 350 -23.95 4.35 8.65
N ASP A 351 -24.13 4.22 9.98
CA ASP A 351 -24.75 5.28 10.79
C ASP A 351 -23.75 6.29 11.40
N GLU A 352 -22.44 6.17 11.14
CA GLU A 352 -21.46 7.22 11.46
C GLU A 352 -20.63 7.63 10.23
N HIS A 353 -21.08 8.73 9.61
CA HIS A 353 -20.33 9.67 8.77
C HIS A 353 -19.88 9.23 7.36
N PHE A 354 -20.82 9.32 6.42
CA PHE A 354 -20.56 9.86 5.08
C PHE A 354 -21.16 11.27 5.00
N CYS A 355 -20.36 12.28 5.37
CA CYS A 355 -20.45 13.68 4.94
C CYS A 355 -19.10 14.34 5.17
#